data_AF-A0A553L6Z4-F1
#
_entry.id   AF-A0A553L6Z4-F1
#
_cell.length_a   1.000
_cell.length_b   1.000
_cell.length_c   1.000
_cell.angle_alpha   90.00
_cell.angle_beta   90.00
_cell.angle_gamma   90.00
#
_symmetry.space_group_name_H-M   'P 1'
#
loop_
_entity.id
_entity.type
_entity.pdbx_description
1 polymer ?
#
loop_
_entity_poly.entity_id
_entity_poly.type
_entity_poly.pdbx_seq_one_letter_code
_entity_poly.pdbx_strand_id
1 'polypeptide(L)'
;MIIGATLKKIFMATAAVAIVVGAFLVYALAGLGARPVLFAEPPSFVKKYATTLQYSNAYPLDASKTVGKQLDETESVKITTDFLKEEALVRKVFFEDESPGLILPLFAHPDRTQRVKIASAFSAVNVKFTHDEESGFPEKRRQFWLDVKEHIPNIKNALFEALAASAKEGSKSTIPYTLAWMPGQDHETVEFFAWSAKHHPDQWVRRFSVYFVVEFGENEELASSLLQDRTHDPDYGVRREVLDLRIKRLTGQNQQS
;
A
#
# COMPACT_ATOMS: atom_id res chain seq x y z
N MET A 1 -26.03 -44.84 -33.12
CA MET A 1 -25.99 -43.91 -31.96
C MET A 1 -24.59 -43.65 -31.40
N ILE A 2 -23.58 -44.48 -31.68
CA ILE A 2 -22.20 -44.36 -31.13
C ILE A 2 -21.38 -43.22 -31.75
N ILE A 3 -21.56 -42.95 -33.06
CA ILE A 3 -20.80 -41.90 -33.80
C ILE A 3 -21.06 -40.50 -33.23
N GLY A 4 -22.30 -40.18 -32.84
CA GLY A 4 -22.64 -38.88 -32.25
C GLY A 4 -22.01 -38.65 -30.87
N ALA A 5 -21.84 -39.71 -30.07
CA ALA A 5 -21.22 -39.61 -28.75
C ALA A 5 -19.70 -39.35 -28.85
N THR A 6 -19.02 -40.02 -29.79
CA THR A 6 -17.59 -39.81 -30.03
C THR A 6 -17.31 -38.42 -30.61
N LEU A 7 -18.12 -37.95 -31.58
CA LEU A 7 -17.98 -36.62 -32.16
C LEU A 7 -18.20 -35.51 -31.11
N LYS A 8 -19.19 -35.68 -30.22
CA LYS A 8 -19.43 -34.77 -29.09
C LYS A 8 -18.25 -34.70 -28.13
N LYS A 9 -17.61 -35.84 -27.82
CA LYS A 9 -16.41 -35.89 -26.98
C LYS A 9 -15.22 -35.20 -27.61
N ILE A 10 -15.01 -35.40 -28.91
CA ILE A 10 -13.95 -34.71 -29.67
C ILE A 10 -14.19 -33.20 -29.65
N PHE A 11 -15.41 -32.74 -29.94
CA PHE A 11 -15.73 -31.32 -29.93
C PHE A 11 -15.52 -30.67 -28.55
N MET A 12 -15.95 -31.35 -27.47
CA MET A 12 -15.71 -30.90 -26.09
C MET A 12 -14.21 -30.83 -25.76
N ALA A 13 -13.43 -31.83 -26.17
CA ALA A 13 -11.98 -31.84 -25.95
C ALA A 13 -11.27 -30.71 -26.72
N THR A 14 -11.65 -30.49 -27.99
CA THR A 14 -11.12 -29.39 -28.79
C THR A 14 -11.46 -28.04 -28.18
N ALA A 15 -12.70 -27.84 -27.71
CA ALA A 15 -13.11 -26.61 -27.03
C ALA A 15 -12.30 -26.39 -25.74
N ALA A 16 -12.10 -27.43 -24.92
CA ALA A 16 -11.30 -27.34 -23.70
C ALA A 16 -9.84 -26.96 -24.00
N VAL A 17 -9.21 -27.59 -25.00
CA VAL A 17 -7.84 -27.24 -25.41
C VAL A 17 -7.77 -25.81 -25.94
N ALA A 18 -8.73 -25.37 -26.75
CA ALA A 18 -8.77 -24.00 -27.26
C ALA A 18 -8.89 -22.97 -26.13
N ILE A 19 -9.68 -23.24 -25.09
CA ILE A 19 -9.79 -22.38 -23.90
C ILE A 19 -8.45 -22.32 -23.16
N VAL A 20 -7.79 -23.46 -22.93
CA VAL A 20 -6.49 -23.51 -22.23
C VAL A 20 -5.41 -22.76 -23.02
N VAL A 21 -5.34 -22.98 -24.34
CA VAL A 21 -4.39 -22.27 -25.21
C VAL A 21 -4.69 -20.77 -25.25
N GLY A 22 -5.97 -20.40 -25.34
CA GLY A 22 -6.40 -18.99 -25.31
C GLY A 22 -5.99 -18.30 -24.02
N ALA A 23 -6.25 -18.92 -22.86
CA ALA A 23 -5.83 -18.42 -21.57
C ALA A 23 -4.30 -18.28 -21.48
N PHE A 24 -3.56 -19.33 -21.87
CA PHE A 24 -2.10 -19.28 -21.90
C PHE A 24 -1.56 -18.11 -22.74
N LEU A 25 -2.11 -17.91 -23.94
CA LEU A 25 -1.72 -16.79 -24.81
C LEU A 25 -2.02 -15.44 -24.18
N VAL A 26 -3.17 -15.25 -23.51
CA VAL A 26 -3.46 -13.99 -22.82
C VAL A 26 -2.41 -13.67 -21.76
N TYR A 27 -2.04 -14.62 -20.90
CA TYR A 27 -1.02 -14.40 -19.87
C TYR A 27 0.38 -14.23 -20.46
N ALA A 28 0.75 -15.03 -21.47
CA ALA A 28 2.07 -14.98 -22.09
C ALA A 28 2.29 -13.68 -22.88
N LEU A 29 1.27 -13.20 -23.59
CA LEU A 29 1.37 -12.04 -24.48
C LEU A 29 1.15 -10.70 -23.74
N ALA A 30 0.56 -10.69 -22.54
CA ALA A 30 0.34 -9.46 -21.77
C ALA A 30 1.62 -8.61 -21.57
N GLY A 31 2.78 -9.28 -21.49
CA GLY A 31 4.09 -8.64 -21.32
C GLY A 31 4.73 -8.07 -22.60
N LEU A 32 4.20 -8.35 -23.80
CA LEU A 32 4.82 -7.92 -25.07
C LEU A 32 4.82 -6.39 -25.29
N GLY A 33 4.09 -5.65 -24.46
CA GLY A 33 4.07 -4.18 -24.45
C GLY A 33 4.43 -3.58 -23.09
N ALA A 34 5.18 -4.30 -22.26
CA ALA A 34 5.55 -3.85 -20.92
C ALA A 34 6.18 -2.44 -20.95
N ARG A 35 5.65 -1.54 -20.12
CA ARG A 35 6.14 -0.15 -20.02
C ARG A 35 6.97 0.02 -18.76
N PRO A 36 8.05 0.82 -18.78
CA PRO A 36 8.77 1.14 -17.56
C PRO A 36 7.86 1.86 -16.57
N VAL A 37 8.06 1.60 -15.28
CA VAL A 37 7.40 2.38 -14.23
C VAL A 37 8.15 3.68 -14.08
N LEU A 38 7.44 4.78 -14.29
CA LEU A 38 7.98 6.13 -14.13
C LEU A 38 7.39 6.75 -12.87
N PHE A 39 8.26 7.33 -12.05
CA PHE A 39 7.83 8.15 -10.93
C PHE A 39 7.04 9.35 -11.45
N ALA A 40 5.94 9.67 -10.76
CA ALA A 40 5.19 10.91 -10.94
C ALA A 40 4.94 11.51 -9.55
N GLU A 41 4.79 12.81 -9.47
CA GLU A 41 4.44 13.45 -8.19
C GLU A 41 3.12 12.89 -7.63
N PRO A 42 3.00 12.71 -6.30
CA PRO A 42 1.78 12.20 -5.68
C PRO A 42 0.61 13.19 -5.86
N PRO A 43 -0.64 12.72 -5.66
CA PRO A 43 -1.83 13.57 -5.67
C PRO A 43 -1.67 14.83 -4.81
N SER A 44 -2.29 15.93 -5.25
CA SER A 44 -2.06 17.25 -4.66
C SER A 44 -2.46 17.36 -3.18
N PHE A 45 -3.41 16.53 -2.71
CA PHE A 45 -3.87 16.55 -1.31
C PHE A 45 -2.75 16.20 -0.32
N VAL A 46 -1.80 15.34 -0.71
CA VAL A 46 -0.65 14.98 0.13
C VAL A 46 0.20 16.21 0.47
N LYS A 47 0.39 17.12 -0.51
CA LYS A 47 1.11 18.38 -0.27
C LYS A 47 0.25 19.40 0.48
N LYS A 48 -1.03 19.50 0.17
CA LYS A 48 -1.96 20.45 0.81
C LYS A 48 -2.06 20.22 2.32
N TYR A 49 -2.11 18.97 2.76
CA TYR A 49 -2.19 18.64 4.19
C TYR A 49 -0.96 19.10 4.97
N ALA A 50 0.24 18.89 4.41
CA ALA A 50 1.48 19.37 5.00
C ALA A 50 1.48 20.90 5.17
N THR A 51 0.91 21.62 4.21
CA THR A 51 0.72 23.07 4.29
C THR A 51 -0.26 23.44 5.40
N THR A 52 -1.41 22.76 5.51
CA THR A 52 -2.39 23.00 6.58
C THR A 52 -1.80 22.78 7.98
N LEU A 53 -0.99 21.73 8.17
CA LEU A 53 -0.28 21.46 9.43
C LEU A 53 0.69 22.57 9.84
N GLN A 54 1.37 23.21 8.88
CA GLN A 54 2.30 24.30 9.16
C GLN A 54 1.60 25.58 9.64
N TYR A 55 0.35 25.80 9.22
CA TYR A 55 -0.44 26.98 9.58
C TYR A 55 -1.37 26.78 10.78
N SER A 56 -1.70 25.54 11.13
CA SER A 56 -2.44 25.22 12.35
C SER A 56 -1.44 25.06 13.49
N ASN A 57 -1.49 25.97 14.48
CA ASN A 57 -0.54 26.07 15.59
C ASN A 57 0.01 24.71 16.03
N ALA A 58 1.33 24.56 15.87
CA ALA A 58 2.09 23.40 16.29
C ALA A 58 1.69 23.02 17.72
N TYR A 59 1.34 21.75 17.93
CA TYR A 59 1.39 21.18 19.28
C TYR A 59 2.77 21.52 19.86
N PRO A 60 2.86 22.13 21.06
CA PRO A 60 4.15 22.45 21.65
C PRO A 60 4.85 21.13 21.98
N LEU A 61 5.67 20.66 21.05
CA LEU A 61 6.70 19.67 21.28
C LEU A 61 7.77 20.40 22.10
N ASP A 62 7.89 20.04 23.37
CA ASP A 62 9.08 20.37 24.16
C ASP A 62 10.29 19.83 23.39
N ALA A 63 11.02 20.76 22.77
CA ALA A 63 12.18 20.49 21.97
C ALA A 63 13.32 20.01 22.88
N SER A 64 13.30 18.71 23.22
CA SER A 64 14.47 18.04 23.77
C SER A 64 15.52 17.90 22.67
N LYS A 65 16.39 18.92 22.60
CA LYS A 65 17.75 18.96 22.05
C LYS A 65 18.23 17.68 21.33
N THR A 66 18.42 17.73 20.01
CA THR A 66 19.74 17.41 19.42
C THR A 66 19.95 18.02 18.02
N VAL A 67 20.73 19.12 18.01
CA VAL A 67 21.90 19.44 17.16
C VAL A 67 21.84 19.10 15.65
N GLY A 68 21.91 20.16 14.83
CA GLY A 68 22.04 20.12 13.37
C GLY A 68 23.46 20.01 12.80
N LYS A 69 23.49 19.89 11.45
CA LYS A 69 24.63 19.77 10.50
C LYS A 69 25.43 18.46 10.63
N GLN A 70 25.85 17.75 9.58
CA GLN A 70 26.36 18.12 8.25
C GLN A 70 26.25 16.89 7.30
N LEU A 71 26.04 17.11 5.99
CA LEU A 71 25.96 16.09 4.94
C LEU A 71 27.36 15.55 4.57
N ASP A 72 27.55 14.23 4.71
CA ASP A 72 28.12 13.29 3.72
C ASP A 72 28.52 11.95 4.40
N GLU A 73 28.28 10.84 3.69
CA GLU A 73 28.61 9.41 3.96
C GLU A 73 28.15 8.76 5.28
N THR A 74 27.80 9.54 6.32
CA THR A 74 27.31 9.04 7.61
C THR A 74 25.79 8.81 7.63
N GLU A 75 25.12 9.13 6.52
CA GLU A 75 23.66 9.24 6.43
C GLU A 75 22.97 7.88 6.48
N SER A 76 23.54 6.84 5.88
CA SER A 76 22.93 5.49 5.83
C SER A 76 22.89 4.82 7.20
N VAL A 77 23.97 4.91 7.98
CA VAL A 77 24.04 4.35 9.35
C VAL A 77 23.15 5.13 10.30
N LYS A 78 23.10 6.46 10.15
CA LYS A 78 22.24 7.33 10.97
C LYS A 78 20.76 7.13 10.66
N ILE A 79 20.37 7.02 9.39
CA ILE A 79 18.99 6.71 8.96
C ILE A 79 18.57 5.33 9.48
N THR A 80 19.44 4.32 9.41
CA THR A 80 19.12 2.97 9.92
C THR A 80 19.01 2.94 11.45
N THR A 81 19.89 3.64 12.16
CA THR A 81 19.86 3.71 13.64
C THR A 81 18.67 4.52 14.14
N ASP A 82 18.32 5.60 13.44
CA ASP A 82 17.14 6.40 13.75
C ASP A 82 15.87 5.60 13.45
N PHE A 83 15.77 4.88 12.32
CA PHE A 83 14.63 4.00 12.04
C PHE A 83 14.37 2.95 13.16
N LEU A 84 15.42 2.36 13.72
CA LEU A 84 15.31 1.40 14.82
C LEU A 84 14.78 2.03 16.13
N LYS A 85 15.06 3.31 16.39
CA LYS A 85 14.51 4.02 17.55
C LYS A 85 13.02 4.22 17.41
N GLU A 86 12.57 4.66 16.23
CA GLU A 86 11.15 4.87 15.94
C GLU A 86 10.39 3.53 15.94
N GLU A 87 10.97 2.46 15.41
CA GLU A 87 10.38 1.10 15.48
C GLU A 87 10.27 0.63 16.94
N ALA A 88 11.32 0.83 17.75
CA ALA A 88 11.28 0.51 19.17
C ALA A 88 10.20 1.31 19.90
N LEU A 89 10.05 2.61 19.61
CA LEU A 89 9.03 3.45 20.21
C LEU A 89 7.62 2.97 19.87
N VAL A 90 7.36 2.61 18.61
CA VAL A 90 6.06 2.03 18.21
C VAL A 90 5.82 0.69 18.91
N ARG A 91 6.84 -0.17 19.01
CA ARG A 91 6.71 -1.44 19.73
C ARG A 91 6.36 -1.24 21.20
N LYS A 92 6.94 -0.25 21.86
CA LYS A 92 6.60 0.08 23.25
C LYS A 92 5.13 0.45 23.41
N VAL A 93 4.59 1.29 22.51
CA VAL A 93 3.17 1.66 22.52
C VAL A 93 2.26 0.43 22.37
N PHE A 94 2.62 -0.55 21.54
CA PHE A 94 1.80 -1.75 21.37
C PHE A 94 2.02 -2.85 22.40
N PHE A 95 3.23 -3.01 22.93
CA PHE A 95 3.61 -4.20 23.71
C PHE A 95 3.99 -3.91 25.16
N GLU A 96 4.27 -2.66 25.52
CA GLU A 96 4.71 -2.25 26.87
C GLU A 96 3.71 -1.28 27.53
N ASP A 97 2.47 -1.20 27.01
CA ASP A 97 1.37 -0.35 27.51
C ASP A 97 1.72 1.14 27.63
N GLU A 98 2.72 1.60 26.87
CA GLU A 98 3.10 3.01 26.78
C GLU A 98 2.05 3.83 26.03
N SER A 99 1.89 5.10 26.43
CA SER A 99 0.84 5.95 25.88
C SER A 99 1.03 6.22 24.37
N PRO A 100 -0.05 6.14 23.55
CA PRO A 100 -0.03 6.61 22.16
C PRO A 100 0.47 8.06 22.01
N GLY A 101 0.29 8.89 23.05
CA GLY A 101 0.78 10.27 23.10
C GLY A 101 2.29 10.42 22.86
N LEU A 102 3.09 9.35 22.99
CA LEU A 102 4.51 9.36 22.65
C LEU A 102 4.77 9.40 21.14
N ILE A 103 3.89 8.83 20.32
CA ILE A 103 4.08 8.74 18.86
C ILE A 103 3.16 9.71 18.09
N LEU A 104 2.02 10.10 18.65
CA LEU A 104 1.05 10.98 17.99
C LEU A 104 1.63 12.33 17.54
N PRO A 105 2.45 13.03 18.35
CA PRO A 105 3.08 14.28 17.91
C PRO A 105 4.04 14.09 16.74
N LEU A 106 4.64 12.90 16.58
CA LEU A 106 5.57 12.60 15.50
C LEU A 106 4.86 12.51 14.14
N PHE A 107 3.62 12.02 14.11
CA PHE A 107 2.80 12.00 12.90
C PHE A 107 2.35 13.40 12.44
N ALA A 108 2.30 14.36 13.37
CA ALA A 108 1.96 15.77 13.11
C ALA A 108 3.20 16.69 13.13
N HIS A 109 4.40 16.13 13.18
CA HIS A 109 5.63 16.90 13.36
C HIS A 109 5.85 17.87 12.18
N PRO A 110 6.32 19.12 12.38
CA PRO A 110 6.50 20.10 11.30
C PRO A 110 7.51 19.64 10.22
N ASP A 111 8.59 18.97 10.62
CA ASP A 111 9.53 18.32 9.70
C ASP A 111 8.93 17.06 9.08
N ARG A 112 8.81 17.07 7.74
CA ARG A 112 8.36 15.92 6.93
C ARG A 112 9.20 14.68 7.17
N THR A 113 10.50 14.82 7.41
CA THR A 113 11.41 13.69 7.62
C THR A 113 11.00 12.89 8.85
N GLN A 114 10.60 13.58 9.93
CA GLN A 114 10.12 12.92 11.16
C GLN A 114 8.81 12.18 10.92
N ARG A 115 7.86 12.80 10.20
CA ARG A 115 6.60 12.16 9.83
C ARG A 115 6.82 10.90 8.99
N VAL A 116 7.72 10.97 8.00
CA VAL A 116 8.08 9.83 7.16
C VAL A 116 8.72 8.70 7.97
N LYS A 117 9.63 9.02 8.89
CA LYS A 117 10.30 8.03 9.75
C LYS A 117 9.30 7.30 10.64
N ILE A 118 8.49 8.02 11.41
CA ILE A 118 7.53 7.38 12.33
C ILE A 118 6.46 6.58 11.56
N ALA A 119 6.01 7.06 10.40
CA ALA A 119 5.05 6.33 9.57
C ALA A 119 5.62 5.03 8.99
N SER A 120 6.88 5.06 8.56
CA SER A 120 7.59 3.87 8.07
C SER A 120 7.78 2.84 9.19
N ALA A 121 8.23 3.29 10.37
CA ALA A 121 8.38 2.44 11.56
C ALA A 121 7.03 1.85 12.00
N PHE A 122 5.99 2.68 12.04
CA PHE A 122 4.64 2.26 12.39
C PHE A 122 4.12 1.18 11.44
N SER A 123 4.34 1.35 10.14
CA SER A 123 3.95 0.33 9.16
C SER A 123 4.75 -0.96 9.29
N ALA A 124 6.04 -0.87 9.57
CA ALA A 124 6.88 -2.05 9.76
C ALA A 124 6.38 -2.92 10.94
N VAL A 125 6.05 -2.29 12.08
CA VAL A 125 5.45 -2.99 13.23
C VAL A 125 4.10 -3.60 12.86
N ASN A 126 3.22 -2.83 12.20
CA ASN A 126 1.90 -3.33 11.81
C ASN A 126 1.99 -4.58 10.94
N VAL A 127 2.81 -4.56 9.89
CA VAL A 127 2.94 -5.72 8.99
C VAL A 127 3.62 -6.90 9.68
N LYS A 128 4.59 -6.65 10.56
CA LYS A 128 5.31 -7.71 11.26
C LYS A 128 4.41 -8.53 12.19
N PHE A 129 3.45 -7.89 12.86
CA PHE A 129 2.64 -8.54 13.89
C PHE A 129 1.17 -8.74 13.51
N THR A 130 0.72 -8.28 12.34
CA THR A 130 -0.71 -8.39 11.94
C THR A 130 -1.26 -9.82 11.85
N HIS A 131 -0.40 -10.82 11.75
CA HIS A 131 -0.77 -12.25 11.71
C HIS A 131 -0.21 -13.02 12.92
N ASP A 132 0.30 -12.31 13.92
CA ASP A 132 0.81 -12.87 15.16
C ASP A 132 -0.29 -12.85 16.22
N GLU A 133 -1.21 -13.81 16.13
CA GLU A 133 -2.33 -13.98 17.05
C GLU A 133 -1.85 -14.26 18.50
N GLU A 134 -0.70 -14.93 18.66
CA GLU A 134 -0.15 -15.27 19.99
C GLU A 134 0.32 -14.03 20.76
N SER A 135 0.74 -12.97 20.04
CA SER A 135 1.17 -11.72 20.65
C SER A 135 0.03 -10.83 21.17
N GLY A 136 -1.23 -11.14 20.83
CA GLY A 136 -2.40 -10.29 21.09
C GLY A 136 -2.39 -8.97 20.30
N PHE A 137 -1.55 -8.87 19.27
CA PHE A 137 -1.42 -7.67 18.45
C PHE A 137 -2.72 -7.26 17.74
N PRO A 138 -3.55 -8.18 17.19
CA PRO A 138 -4.81 -7.79 16.55
C PRO A 138 -5.75 -6.98 17.46
N GLU A 139 -5.90 -7.37 18.72
CA GLU A 139 -6.70 -6.68 19.73
C GLU A 139 -6.08 -5.33 20.10
N LYS A 140 -4.77 -5.32 20.36
CA LYS A 140 -4.03 -4.09 20.69
C LYS A 140 -4.06 -3.06 19.57
N ARG A 141 -3.94 -3.50 18.31
CA ARG A 141 -4.08 -2.65 17.13
C ARG A 141 -5.49 -2.08 17.02
N ARG A 142 -6.51 -2.90 17.26
CA ARG A 142 -7.90 -2.44 17.27
C ARG A 142 -8.12 -1.36 18.34
N GLN A 143 -7.63 -1.59 19.55
CA GLN A 143 -7.75 -0.62 20.64
C GLN A 143 -6.99 0.68 20.33
N PHE A 144 -5.76 0.59 19.83
CA PHE A 144 -4.99 1.74 19.39
C PHE A 144 -5.79 2.63 18.43
N TRP A 145 -6.45 2.05 17.43
CA TRP A 145 -7.26 2.81 16.48
C TRP A 145 -8.46 3.52 17.12
N LEU A 146 -9.05 2.95 18.17
CA LEU A 146 -10.11 3.60 18.94
C LEU A 146 -9.55 4.77 19.73
N ASP A 147 -8.40 4.59 20.39
CA ASP A 147 -7.77 5.59 21.25
C ASP A 147 -7.26 6.81 20.46
N VAL A 148 -6.86 6.61 19.20
CA VAL A 148 -6.27 7.66 18.35
C VAL A 148 -7.22 8.20 17.29
N LYS A 149 -8.53 7.97 17.41
CA LYS A 149 -9.54 8.30 16.39
C LYS A 149 -9.43 9.74 15.87
N GLU A 150 -9.20 10.71 16.75
CA GLU A 150 -9.08 12.13 16.40
C GLU A 150 -7.78 12.46 15.64
N HIS A 151 -6.77 11.59 15.74
CA HIS A 151 -5.46 11.74 15.10
C HIS A 151 -5.30 10.92 13.80
N ILE A 152 -6.32 10.16 13.39
CA ILE A 152 -6.32 9.37 12.15
C ILE A 152 -5.87 10.21 10.93
N PRO A 153 -6.34 11.46 10.72
CA PRO A 153 -5.88 12.26 9.58
C PRO A 153 -4.36 12.50 9.56
N ASN A 154 -3.74 12.73 10.72
CA ASN A 154 -2.29 12.95 10.82
C ASN A 154 -1.53 11.67 10.46
N ILE A 155 -1.97 10.53 11.02
CA ILE A 155 -1.37 9.23 10.76
C ILE A 155 -1.49 8.88 9.27
N LYS A 156 -2.69 9.05 8.68
CA LYS A 156 -2.96 8.78 7.27
C LYS A 156 -2.07 9.63 6.36
N ASN A 157 -1.98 10.93 6.61
CA ASN A 157 -1.16 11.79 5.77
C ASN A 157 0.34 11.47 5.88
N ALA A 158 0.84 11.19 7.09
CA ALA A 158 2.23 10.78 7.28
C ALA A 158 2.54 9.46 6.54
N LEU A 159 1.60 8.51 6.51
CA LEU A 159 1.72 7.29 5.72
C LEU A 159 1.72 7.59 4.20
N PHE A 160 0.88 8.50 3.70
CA PHE A 160 0.94 8.96 2.30
C PHE A 160 2.30 9.58 1.96
N GLU A 161 2.81 10.46 2.82
CA GLU A 161 4.11 11.09 2.62
C GLU A 161 5.26 10.08 2.60
N ALA A 162 5.20 9.06 3.47
CA ALA A 162 6.19 8.01 3.57
C ALA A 162 6.15 7.07 2.35
N LEU A 163 4.96 6.69 1.87
CA LEU A 163 4.81 5.88 0.67
C LEU A 163 5.23 6.65 -0.60
N ALA A 164 4.97 7.96 -0.65
CA ALA A 164 5.49 8.81 -1.71
C ALA A 164 7.03 8.96 -1.65
N ALA A 165 7.60 9.03 -0.44
CA ALA A 165 9.05 9.07 -0.25
C ALA A 165 9.70 7.77 -0.76
N SER A 166 9.16 6.59 -0.37
CA SER A 166 9.68 5.31 -0.84
C SER A 166 9.58 5.15 -2.35
N ALA A 167 8.51 5.67 -2.96
CA ALA A 167 8.38 5.68 -4.41
C ALA A 167 9.48 6.51 -5.10
N LYS A 168 9.78 7.69 -4.56
CA LYS A 168 10.82 8.58 -5.09
C LYS A 168 12.22 8.00 -4.92
N GLU A 169 12.46 7.34 -3.79
CA GLU A 169 13.76 6.75 -3.44
C GLU A 169 14.02 5.41 -4.14
N GLY A 170 12.99 4.75 -4.67
CA GLY A 170 13.16 3.41 -5.23
C GLY A 170 13.16 2.29 -4.19
N SER A 171 12.72 2.56 -2.96
CA SER A 171 12.81 1.62 -1.85
C SER A 171 11.55 0.73 -1.74
N LYS A 172 11.72 -0.44 -1.10
CA LYS A 172 10.59 -1.31 -0.77
C LYS A 172 9.74 -0.67 0.31
N SER A 173 8.43 -0.95 0.30
CA SER A 173 7.52 -0.37 1.28
C SER A 173 6.43 -1.33 1.70
N THR A 174 6.14 -1.39 3.00
CA THR A 174 5.02 -2.13 3.58
C THR A 174 3.82 -1.24 3.89
N ILE A 175 3.97 0.08 3.70
CA ILE A 175 2.98 1.11 4.02
C ILE A 175 1.60 0.84 3.42
N PRO A 176 1.48 0.34 2.17
CA PRO A 176 0.17 0.01 1.61
C PRO A 176 -0.69 -0.89 2.49
N TYR A 177 -0.09 -1.85 3.19
CA TYR A 177 -0.86 -2.75 4.06
C TYR A 177 -1.45 -1.99 5.25
N THR A 178 -0.65 -1.16 5.91
CA THR A 178 -1.10 -0.35 7.05
C THR A 178 -2.15 0.68 6.61
N LEU A 179 -1.95 1.32 5.45
CA LEU A 179 -2.93 2.23 4.86
C LEU A 179 -4.24 1.53 4.53
N ALA A 180 -4.22 0.32 3.96
CA ALA A 180 -5.46 -0.39 3.59
C ALA A 180 -6.32 -0.79 4.79
N TRP A 181 -5.68 -1.11 5.92
CA TRP A 181 -6.34 -1.71 7.07
C TRP A 181 -6.43 -0.79 8.29
N MET A 182 -6.16 0.50 8.12
CA MET A 182 -6.51 1.52 9.12
C MET A 182 -7.94 2.03 8.91
N PRO A 183 -8.62 2.56 9.95
CA PRO A 183 -9.92 3.18 9.78
C PRO A 183 -9.83 4.47 8.96
N GLY A 184 -10.95 4.87 8.33
CA GLY A 184 -11.04 6.13 7.58
C GLY A 184 -10.57 6.04 6.13
N GLN A 185 -10.72 4.87 5.50
CA GLN A 185 -10.55 4.73 4.05
C GLN A 185 -11.57 5.60 3.33
N ASP A 186 -11.07 6.44 2.42
CA ASP A 186 -11.87 7.41 1.69
C ASP A 186 -11.37 7.53 0.24
N HIS A 187 -12.02 8.41 -0.52
CA HIS A 187 -11.66 8.68 -1.91
C HIS A 187 -10.17 9.01 -2.08
N GLU A 188 -9.58 9.82 -1.19
CA GLU A 188 -8.15 10.17 -1.24
C GLU A 188 -7.28 8.92 -1.10
N THR A 189 -7.68 7.97 -0.25
CA THR A 189 -6.91 6.73 -0.07
C THR A 189 -6.96 5.85 -1.32
N VAL A 190 -8.14 5.74 -1.95
CA VAL A 190 -8.29 5.00 -3.22
C VAL A 190 -7.53 5.67 -4.35
N GLU A 191 -7.59 7.00 -4.46
CA GLU A 191 -6.81 7.79 -5.42
C GLU A 191 -5.30 7.61 -5.21
N PHE A 192 -4.85 7.61 -3.95
CA PHE A 192 -3.45 7.40 -3.61
C PHE A 192 -2.96 5.99 -3.96
N PHE A 193 -3.78 4.96 -3.75
CA PHE A 193 -3.47 3.62 -4.20
C PHE A 193 -3.47 3.49 -5.72
N ALA A 194 -4.39 4.16 -6.42
CA ALA A 194 -4.35 4.18 -7.88
C ALA A 194 -3.07 4.84 -8.41
N TRP A 195 -2.60 5.91 -7.77
CA TRP A 195 -1.29 6.50 -8.06
C TRP A 195 -0.14 5.52 -7.75
N SER A 196 -0.15 4.87 -6.58
CA SER A 196 0.89 3.93 -6.15
C SER A 196 1.00 2.73 -7.08
N ALA A 197 -0.14 2.21 -7.55
CA ALA A 197 -0.24 1.16 -8.56
C ALA A 197 0.44 1.54 -9.87
N LYS A 198 0.42 2.82 -10.24
CA LYS A 198 0.98 3.30 -11.51
C LYS A 198 2.47 3.67 -11.41
N HIS A 199 2.91 4.18 -10.26
CA HIS A 199 4.16 4.93 -10.14
C HIS A 199 5.15 4.39 -9.11
N HIS A 200 4.76 3.45 -8.24
CA HIS A 200 5.70 2.92 -7.26
C HIS A 200 6.65 1.87 -7.89
N PRO A 201 7.99 1.99 -7.71
CA PRO A 201 8.96 1.09 -8.33
C PRO A 201 8.92 -0.34 -7.78
N ASP A 202 8.58 -0.52 -6.51
CA ASP A 202 8.36 -1.85 -5.91
C ASP A 202 7.11 -2.54 -6.50
N GLN A 203 7.30 -3.72 -7.09
CA GLN A 203 6.19 -4.51 -7.65
C GLN A 203 5.18 -4.98 -6.61
N TRP A 204 5.59 -5.19 -5.35
CA TRP A 204 4.67 -5.60 -4.30
C TRP A 204 3.68 -4.48 -4.00
N VAL A 205 4.16 -3.24 -3.88
CA VAL A 205 3.31 -2.06 -3.69
C VAL A 205 2.34 -1.90 -4.85
N ARG A 206 2.81 -2.03 -6.10
CA ARG A 206 1.92 -1.91 -7.26
C ARG A 206 0.84 -2.99 -7.27
N ARG A 207 1.23 -4.24 -7.06
CA ARG A 207 0.32 -5.39 -7.02
C ARG A 207 -0.74 -5.22 -5.93
N PHE A 208 -0.31 -4.90 -4.71
CA PHE A 208 -1.22 -4.69 -3.59
C PHE A 208 -2.18 -3.53 -3.84
N SER A 209 -1.68 -2.42 -4.38
CA SER A 209 -2.50 -1.23 -4.65
C SER A 209 -3.56 -1.49 -5.73
N VAL A 210 -3.21 -2.26 -6.78
CA VAL A 210 -4.20 -2.72 -7.78
C VAL A 210 -5.29 -3.54 -7.10
N TYR A 211 -4.91 -4.55 -6.34
CA TYR A 211 -5.86 -5.41 -5.62
C TYR A 211 -6.79 -4.58 -4.73
N PHE A 212 -6.24 -3.67 -3.94
CA PHE A 212 -7.02 -2.83 -3.03
C PHE A 212 -8.05 -1.97 -3.77
N VAL A 213 -7.63 -1.22 -4.81
CA VAL A 213 -8.55 -0.34 -5.55
C VAL A 213 -9.67 -1.14 -6.22
N VAL A 214 -9.33 -2.32 -6.75
CA VAL A 214 -10.28 -3.14 -7.52
C VAL A 214 -11.29 -3.86 -6.63
N GLU A 215 -10.88 -4.33 -5.45
CA GLU A 215 -11.72 -5.13 -4.55
C GLU A 215 -12.42 -4.28 -3.48
N PHE A 216 -11.78 -3.21 -3.00
CA PHE A 216 -12.26 -2.43 -1.86
C PHE A 216 -12.45 -0.94 -2.17
N GLY A 217 -11.97 -0.46 -3.33
CA GLY A 217 -11.95 0.97 -3.62
C GLY A 217 -13.31 1.59 -3.99
N GLU A 218 -14.32 0.76 -4.28
CA GLU A 218 -15.68 1.20 -4.68
C GLU A 218 -15.71 2.29 -5.78
N ASN A 219 -14.66 2.35 -6.60
CA ASN A 219 -14.49 3.33 -7.67
C ASN A 219 -14.22 2.61 -8.99
N GLU A 220 -15.29 2.40 -9.76
CA GLU A 220 -15.21 1.60 -10.98
C GLU A 220 -14.37 2.25 -12.08
N GLU A 221 -14.33 3.58 -12.15
CA GLU A 221 -13.50 4.31 -13.11
C GLU A 221 -12.00 4.05 -12.85
N LEU A 222 -11.57 4.21 -11.60
CA LEU A 222 -10.19 3.92 -11.20
C LEU A 222 -9.86 2.44 -11.35
N ALA A 223 -10.76 1.55 -10.94
CA ALA A 223 -10.55 0.12 -11.04
C ALA A 223 -10.42 -0.33 -12.51
N SER A 224 -11.34 0.08 -13.39
CA SER A 224 -11.28 -0.22 -14.81
C SER A 224 -10.03 0.36 -15.48
N SER A 225 -9.66 1.62 -15.17
CA SER A 225 -8.43 2.23 -15.65
C SER A 225 -7.19 1.44 -15.23
N LEU A 226 -7.10 1.02 -13.96
CA LEU A 226 -5.97 0.23 -13.48
C LEU A 226 -5.90 -1.14 -14.13
N LEU A 227 -7.01 -1.85 -14.23
CA LEU A 227 -7.04 -3.15 -14.88
C LEU A 227 -6.60 -3.03 -16.34
N GLN A 228 -6.97 -1.95 -17.04
CA GLN A 228 -6.47 -1.66 -18.39
C GLN A 228 -4.96 -1.40 -18.42
N ASP A 229 -4.51 -0.39 -17.68
CA ASP A 229 -3.15 0.12 -17.75
C ASP A 229 -2.11 -0.90 -17.24
N ARG A 230 -2.46 -1.66 -16.20
CA ARG A 230 -1.52 -2.56 -15.49
C ARG A 230 -1.42 -3.95 -16.10
N THR A 231 -2.21 -4.26 -17.14
CA THR A 231 -1.98 -5.46 -17.96
C THR A 231 -0.60 -5.44 -18.64
N HIS A 232 -0.02 -4.24 -18.79
CA HIS A 232 1.32 -4.02 -19.36
C HIS A 232 2.35 -3.57 -18.31
N ASP A 233 2.12 -3.91 -17.02
CA ASP A 233 3.14 -3.70 -15.99
C ASP A 233 4.41 -4.49 -16.35
N PRO A 234 5.63 -4.00 -16.05
CA PRO A 234 6.86 -4.73 -16.34
C PRO A 234 7.01 -5.99 -15.49
N ASP A 235 6.40 -6.03 -14.30
CA ASP A 235 6.42 -7.20 -13.43
C ASP A 235 5.31 -8.21 -13.78
N TYR A 236 5.68 -9.48 -13.91
CA TYR A 236 4.73 -10.55 -14.22
C TYR A 236 3.70 -10.76 -13.10
N GLY A 237 4.11 -10.63 -11.83
CA GLY A 237 3.23 -10.80 -10.68
C GLY A 237 2.12 -9.77 -10.66
N VAL A 238 2.41 -8.51 -11.01
CA VAL A 238 1.41 -7.45 -11.18
C VAL A 238 0.46 -7.77 -12.35
N ARG A 239 1.00 -8.15 -13.52
CA ARG A 239 0.16 -8.51 -14.69
C ARG A 239 -0.77 -9.67 -14.38
N ARG A 240 -0.27 -10.69 -13.68
CA ARG A 240 -1.06 -11.87 -13.29
C ARG A 240 -2.22 -11.45 -12.38
N GLU A 241 -1.95 -10.65 -11.35
CA GLU A 241 -2.99 -10.13 -10.44
C GLU A 241 -4.09 -9.38 -11.21
N VAL A 242 -3.71 -8.51 -12.15
CA VAL A 242 -4.66 -7.76 -12.99
C VAL A 242 -5.54 -8.70 -13.82
N LEU A 243 -4.96 -9.72 -14.43
CA LEU A 243 -5.71 -10.70 -15.23
C LEU A 243 -6.65 -11.54 -14.35
N ASP A 244 -6.17 -11.99 -13.20
CA ASP A 244 -6.95 -12.75 -12.22
C ASP A 244 -8.17 -11.93 -11.76
N LEU A 245 -7.97 -10.66 -11.42
CA LEU A 245 -9.04 -9.74 -11.02
C LEU A 245 -10.05 -9.47 -12.15
N ARG A 246 -9.58 -9.33 -13.39
CA ARG A 246 -10.48 -9.21 -14.57
C ARG A 246 -11.35 -10.45 -14.73
N ILE A 247 -10.75 -11.64 -14.64
CA ILE A 247 -11.49 -12.91 -14.74
C ILE A 247 -12.48 -13.05 -13.60
N LYS A 248 -12.07 -12.70 -12.37
CA LYS A 248 -12.93 -12.71 -11.18
C LYS A 248 -14.18 -11.83 -11.39
N ARG A 249 -14.00 -10.62 -11.92
CA ARG A 249 -15.10 -9.70 -12.26
C ARG A 249 -16.01 -10.24 -13.36
N LEU A 250 -15.43 -10.78 -14.44
CA LEU A 250 -16.20 -11.36 -15.55
C LEU A 250 -17.03 -12.59 -15.14
N THR A 251 -16.53 -13.38 -14.19
CA THR A 251 -17.18 -14.60 -13.71
C THR A 251 -18.16 -14.35 -12.57
N GLY A 252 -18.32 -13.10 -12.11
CA GLY A 252 -19.28 -12.74 -11.06
C GLY A 252 -18.90 -13.26 -9.67
N GLN A 253 -17.63 -13.63 -9.44
CA GLN A 253 -17.15 -14.07 -8.12
C GLN A 253 -17.14 -12.96 -7.04
N ASN A 254 -17.71 -11.79 -7.33
CA ASN A 254 -17.77 -10.62 -6.44
C ASN A 254 -19.16 -10.38 -5.81
N GLN A 255 -20.06 -11.39 -5.72
CA GLN A 255 -21.40 -11.21 -5.14
C GLN A 255 -21.65 -11.90 -3.78
N GLN A 256 -20.62 -12.31 -3.06
CA GLN A 256 -20.78 -12.80 -1.68
C GLN A 256 -19.67 -12.30 -0.77
N SER A 257 -19.88 -11.12 -0.20
CA SER A 257 -19.31 -10.71 1.09
C SER A 257 -20.19 -9.63 1.69
#